data_AF-A0A968ZPL3-F1
#
_entry.id   AF-A0A968ZPL3-F1
#
_cell.length_a   1.000
_cell.length_b   1.000
_cell.length_c   1.000
_cell.angle_alpha   90.00
_cell.angle_beta   90.00
_cell.angle_gamma   90.00
#
_symmetry.space_group_name_H-M   'P 1'
#
loop_
_entity.id
_entity.type
_entity.pdbx_description
1 polymer ?
#
loop_
_entity_poly.entity_id
_entity_poly.type
_entity_poly.pdbx_seq_one_letter_code
_entity_poly.pdbx_strand_id
1 'polypeptide(L)'
;MSNERIEVDYLRLQGPFFSNLDNRLIALQLVEQGLTNSALIGPDGMIYMPSETFHKKPIMVERGSFRPVTWVNIDMMDSARAAFREHVASNTREGEHGPDDTVEIMEITMRNLLAGGMVDHKDFLARAECISAVGKFTLISNYARYFRLAQYLWRYTKRPIGLVMGVPSLNEILNEKYYDVLEGGILESIGRLFKNDLKLYVYPYDDPQLGRVRRVKEETVSPKLQHLFAFLLDNDCIVGIEPQRDEYMHILSRVVLQRIRDRDPEWETMVPPEVADLIKKRHYFGYNPEPVTH
;
A
#
# COMPACT_ATOMS: atom_id res chain seq x y z
N MET A 1 5.21 -24.17 21.90
CA MET A 1 3.81 -24.25 22.37
C MET A 1 2.94 -23.58 21.32
N SER A 2 2.25 -24.36 20.49
CA SER A 2 1.31 -23.84 19.49
C SER A 2 0.01 -23.47 20.19
N ASN A 3 -0.13 -22.23 20.61
CA ASN A 3 -1.47 -21.69 20.83
C ASN A 3 -2.11 -21.56 19.46
N GLU A 4 -3.00 -22.49 19.12
CA GLU A 4 -4.02 -22.28 18.11
C GLU A 4 -4.90 -21.12 18.59
N ARG A 5 -4.41 -19.89 18.41
CA ARG A 5 -5.22 -18.70 18.56
C ARG A 5 -6.17 -18.70 17.39
N ILE A 6 -7.47 -18.68 17.70
CA ILE A 6 -8.51 -18.45 16.70
C ILE A 6 -8.28 -17.03 16.14
N GLU A 7 -8.01 -16.93 14.85
CA GLU A 7 -7.91 -15.67 14.12
C GLU A 7 -9.30 -15.30 13.59
N VAL A 8 -9.72 -14.05 13.76
CA VAL A 8 -10.99 -13.56 13.22
C VAL A 8 -10.75 -13.09 11.78
N ASP A 9 -11.07 -13.94 10.81
CA ASP A 9 -10.89 -13.61 9.39
C ASP A 9 -11.85 -12.52 8.89
N TYR A 10 -13.06 -12.47 9.44
CA TYR A 10 -14.11 -11.55 9.00
C TYR A 10 -15.14 -11.32 10.13
N LEU A 11 -15.52 -10.06 10.33
CA LEU A 11 -16.63 -9.68 11.21
C LEU A 11 -17.44 -8.56 10.55
N ARG A 12 -18.76 -8.74 10.52
CA ARG A 12 -19.71 -7.70 10.09
C ARG A 12 -20.93 -7.72 10.99
N LEU A 13 -21.23 -6.56 11.57
CA LEU A 13 -22.39 -6.35 12.41
C LEU A 13 -23.52 -5.74 11.56
N GLN A 14 -24.71 -6.34 11.62
CA GLN A 14 -25.90 -5.92 10.87
C GLN A 14 -27.16 -6.02 11.74
N GLY A 15 -28.11 -5.14 11.49
CA GLY A 15 -29.42 -5.09 12.16
C GLY A 15 -29.71 -3.72 12.80
N PRO A 16 -30.95 -3.49 13.25
CA PRO A 16 -31.38 -2.19 13.76
C PRO A 16 -30.53 -1.66 14.93
N PHE A 17 -30.03 -2.55 15.78
CA PHE A 17 -29.17 -2.18 16.92
C PHE A 17 -27.76 -1.73 16.52
N PHE A 18 -27.32 -2.02 15.30
CA PHE A 18 -25.97 -1.73 14.82
C PHE A 18 -25.95 -0.65 13.72
N SER A 19 -27.07 0.06 13.49
CA SER A 19 -27.20 1.06 12.42
C SER A 19 -26.20 2.22 12.53
N ASN A 20 -25.73 2.50 13.75
CA ASN A 20 -24.80 3.60 14.04
C ASN A 20 -23.33 3.13 14.08
N LEU A 21 -23.06 1.84 13.88
CA LEU A 21 -21.71 1.30 13.88
C LEU A 21 -21.10 1.33 12.48
N ASP A 22 -19.87 1.80 12.40
CA ASP A 22 -19.05 1.69 11.21
C ASP A 22 -18.25 0.39 11.25
N ASN A 23 -18.59 -0.56 10.38
CA ASN A 23 -17.89 -1.85 10.31
C ASN A 23 -16.40 -1.70 9.99
N ARG A 24 -15.96 -0.58 9.41
CA ARG A 24 -14.53 -0.27 9.15
C ARG A 24 -13.79 0.01 10.45
N LEU A 25 -14.42 0.65 11.42
CA LEU A 25 -13.84 0.86 12.75
C LEU A 25 -13.77 -0.45 13.54
N ILE A 26 -14.78 -1.31 13.41
CA ILE A 26 -14.74 -2.65 14.01
C ILE A 26 -13.58 -3.46 13.42
N ALA A 27 -13.43 -3.45 12.10
CA ALA A 27 -12.32 -4.10 11.41
C ALA A 27 -10.95 -3.57 11.87
N LEU A 28 -10.79 -2.25 11.98
CA LEU A 28 -9.60 -1.63 12.54
C LEU A 28 -9.31 -2.11 13.96
N GLN A 29 -10.32 -2.14 14.84
CA GLN A 29 -10.16 -2.60 16.23
C GLN A 29 -9.72 -4.06 16.31
N LEU A 30 -10.21 -4.94 15.43
CA LEU A 30 -9.74 -6.33 15.39
C LEU A 30 -8.24 -6.43 15.08
N VAL A 31 -7.74 -5.59 14.15
CA VAL A 31 -6.31 -5.54 13.81
C VAL A 31 -5.51 -4.93 14.97
N GLU A 32 -5.99 -3.84 15.55
CA GLU A 32 -5.34 -3.13 16.66
C GLU A 32 -5.20 -4.02 17.91
N GLN A 33 -6.23 -4.80 18.23
CA GLN A 33 -6.24 -5.73 19.37
C GLN A 33 -5.51 -7.05 19.08
N GLY A 34 -4.99 -7.24 17.87
CA GLY A 34 -4.29 -8.47 17.47
C GLY A 34 -5.20 -9.71 17.39
N LEU A 35 -6.51 -9.50 17.23
CA LEU A 35 -7.49 -10.57 16.99
C LEU A 35 -7.46 -11.06 15.53
N THR A 36 -6.96 -10.21 14.64
CA THR A 36 -6.60 -10.54 13.26
C THR A 36 -5.35 -9.79 12.85
N ASN A 37 -4.58 -10.32 11.91
CA ASN A 37 -3.40 -9.61 11.40
C ASN A 37 -3.73 -8.60 10.31
N SER A 38 -4.93 -8.67 9.72
CA SER A 38 -5.35 -7.74 8.68
C SER A 38 -6.86 -7.71 8.46
N ALA A 39 -7.36 -6.62 7.90
CA ALA A 39 -8.73 -6.50 7.45
C ALA A 39 -8.81 -5.79 6.09
N LEU A 40 -9.78 -6.18 5.27
CA LEU A 40 -9.93 -5.71 3.89
C LEU A 40 -11.21 -4.89 3.73
N ILE A 41 -11.09 -3.71 3.15
CA ILE A 41 -12.20 -2.81 2.82
C ILE A 41 -12.25 -2.64 1.30
N GLY A 42 -13.45 -2.77 0.72
CA GLY A 42 -13.67 -2.65 -0.71
C GLY A 42 -13.79 -1.20 -1.21
N PRO A 43 -13.78 -1.01 -2.54
CA PRO A 43 -14.08 0.28 -3.16
C PRO A 43 -15.48 0.84 -2.84
N ASP A 44 -16.40 -0.03 -2.47
CA ASP A 44 -17.75 0.31 -2.00
C ASP A 44 -17.80 0.71 -0.51
N GLY A 45 -16.65 0.70 0.19
CA GLY A 45 -16.53 1.00 1.62
C GLY A 45 -16.95 -0.15 2.55
N MET A 46 -17.26 -1.33 2.01
CA MET A 46 -17.71 -2.49 2.79
C MET A 46 -16.53 -3.38 3.20
N ILE A 47 -16.71 -4.18 4.26
CA ILE A 47 -15.70 -5.17 4.66
C ILE A 47 -15.81 -6.41 3.78
N TYR A 48 -14.66 -6.90 3.32
CA TYR A 48 -14.53 -8.09 2.48
C TYR A 48 -13.71 -9.18 3.18
N MET A 49 -14.00 -10.43 2.82
CA MET A 49 -13.22 -11.58 3.29
C MET A 49 -12.03 -11.82 2.35
N PRO A 50 -10.78 -11.73 2.82
CA PRO A 50 -9.59 -11.89 1.98
C PRO A 50 -9.56 -13.21 1.21
N SER A 51 -10.02 -14.30 1.84
CA SER A 51 -10.02 -15.63 1.22
C SER A 51 -10.93 -15.74 0.01
N GLU A 52 -11.99 -14.95 -0.10
CA GLU A 52 -12.84 -14.89 -1.29
C GLU A 52 -12.29 -13.88 -2.30
N THR A 53 -11.91 -12.69 -1.83
CA THR A 53 -11.48 -11.61 -2.71
C THR A 53 -10.20 -11.95 -3.46
N PHE A 54 -9.24 -12.61 -2.81
CA PHE A 54 -7.92 -12.89 -3.38
C PHE A 54 -7.80 -14.27 -4.03
N HIS A 55 -8.82 -15.13 -3.89
CA HIS A 55 -8.72 -16.53 -4.28
C HIS A 55 -8.31 -16.69 -5.75
N LYS A 56 -7.10 -17.25 -5.95
CA LYS A 56 -6.53 -17.51 -7.28
C LYS A 56 -6.46 -16.28 -8.19
N LYS A 57 -6.48 -15.05 -7.66
CA LYS A 57 -6.33 -13.83 -8.47
C LYS A 57 -4.91 -13.28 -8.40
N PRO A 58 -4.41 -12.63 -9.46
CA PRO A 58 -3.23 -11.77 -9.37
C PRO A 58 -3.49 -10.61 -8.40
N ILE A 59 -2.46 -10.16 -7.69
CA ILE A 59 -2.60 -9.12 -6.68
C ILE A 59 -1.51 -8.08 -6.88
N MET A 60 -1.90 -6.80 -6.81
CA MET A 60 -0.96 -5.68 -6.77
C MET A 60 -1.18 -4.87 -5.50
N VAL A 61 -0.11 -4.56 -4.77
CA VAL A 61 -0.18 -3.87 -3.48
C VAL A 61 0.78 -2.70 -3.43
N GLU A 62 0.26 -1.50 -3.22
CA GLU A 62 1.05 -0.32 -2.83
C GLU A 62 0.90 -0.11 -1.32
N ARG A 63 2.02 0.02 -0.61
CA ARG A 63 2.02 0.37 0.82
C ARG A 63 2.24 1.87 0.99
N GLY A 64 1.39 2.53 1.76
CA GLY A 64 1.47 3.98 1.91
C GLY A 64 0.75 4.52 3.14
N SER A 65 0.99 5.80 3.42
CA SER A 65 0.23 6.52 4.44
C SER A 65 -1.15 6.95 3.95
N PHE A 66 -1.29 7.20 2.64
CA PHE A 66 -2.51 7.61 1.95
C PHE A 66 -3.27 8.75 2.63
N ARG A 67 -2.53 9.76 3.10
CA ARG A 67 -3.02 10.87 3.92
C ARG A 67 -2.81 12.25 3.26
N PRO A 68 -3.56 12.61 2.21
CA PRO A 68 -4.50 11.78 1.44
C PRO A 68 -3.79 10.93 0.36
N VAL A 69 -4.58 10.16 -0.40
CA VAL A 69 -4.16 9.60 -1.70
C VAL A 69 -3.90 10.78 -2.65
N THR A 70 -2.75 10.76 -3.34
CA THR A 70 -2.36 11.82 -4.28
C THR A 70 -2.10 11.28 -5.67
N TRP A 71 -1.87 12.15 -6.65
CA TRP A 71 -1.54 11.74 -8.01
C TRP A 71 -0.28 10.86 -8.11
N VAL A 72 0.71 11.02 -7.22
CA VAL A 72 1.89 10.14 -7.23
C VAL A 72 1.53 8.69 -6.92
N ASN A 73 0.55 8.45 -6.03
CA ASN A 73 0.10 7.09 -5.70
C ASN A 73 -0.62 6.46 -6.91
N ILE A 74 -1.47 7.25 -7.58
CA ILE A 74 -2.20 6.79 -8.77
C ILE A 74 -1.24 6.49 -9.91
N ASP A 75 -0.30 7.38 -10.21
CA ASP A 75 0.70 7.17 -11.26
C ASP A 75 1.57 5.95 -10.98
N MET A 76 2.00 5.79 -9.73
CA MET A 76 2.78 4.62 -9.30
C MET A 76 2.03 3.31 -9.54
N MET A 77 0.76 3.26 -9.16
CA MET A 77 -0.09 2.10 -9.35
C MET A 77 -0.36 1.84 -10.85
N ASP A 78 -0.64 2.86 -11.64
CA ASP A 78 -0.95 2.73 -13.07
C ASP A 78 0.29 2.35 -13.90
N SER A 79 1.46 2.92 -13.59
CA SER A 79 2.75 2.50 -14.17
C SER A 79 3.08 1.05 -13.82
N ALA A 80 2.89 0.65 -12.56
CA ALA A 80 3.09 -0.73 -12.15
C ALA A 80 2.10 -1.68 -12.83
N ARG A 81 0.83 -1.29 -12.94
CA ARG A 81 -0.22 -2.07 -13.63
C ARG A 81 0.17 -2.38 -15.06
N ALA A 82 0.71 -1.41 -15.80
CA ALA A 82 1.12 -1.62 -17.19
C ALA A 82 2.15 -2.75 -17.31
N ALA A 83 3.22 -2.71 -16.50
CA ALA A 83 4.26 -3.74 -16.49
C ALA A 83 3.77 -5.08 -15.90
N PHE A 84 2.92 -5.03 -14.86
CA PHE A 84 2.38 -6.22 -14.20
C PHE A 84 1.41 -6.99 -15.09
N ARG A 85 0.60 -6.30 -15.88
CA ARG A 85 -0.35 -6.91 -16.83
C ARG A 85 0.36 -7.83 -17.83
N GLU A 86 1.52 -7.43 -18.34
CA GLU A 86 2.32 -8.27 -19.25
C GLU A 86 2.87 -9.52 -18.54
N HIS A 87 3.36 -9.35 -17.30
CA HIS A 87 3.83 -10.46 -16.47
C HIS A 87 2.71 -11.45 -16.14
N VAL A 88 1.52 -10.97 -15.79
CA VAL A 88 0.36 -11.83 -15.53
C VAL A 88 -0.05 -12.56 -16.82
N ALA A 89 -0.13 -11.87 -17.95
CA ALA A 89 -0.56 -12.46 -19.21
C ALA A 89 0.36 -13.62 -19.63
N SER A 90 1.68 -13.46 -19.53
CA SER A 90 2.65 -14.52 -19.88
C SER A 90 2.60 -15.73 -18.94
N ASN A 91 2.04 -15.57 -17.74
CA ASN A 91 1.86 -16.63 -16.75
C ASN A 91 0.41 -17.14 -16.66
N THR A 92 -0.51 -16.68 -17.51
CA THR A 92 -1.92 -17.09 -17.48
C THR A 92 -2.17 -18.29 -18.38
N ARG A 93 -2.79 -19.34 -17.82
CA ARG A 93 -3.30 -20.48 -18.59
C ARG A 93 -4.80 -20.34 -18.83
N GLU A 94 -5.31 -21.09 -19.80
CA GLU A 94 -6.75 -21.14 -20.07
C GLU A 94 -7.53 -21.53 -18.79
N GLY A 95 -8.55 -20.76 -18.45
CA GLY A 95 -9.37 -20.94 -17.25
C GLY A 95 -8.80 -20.38 -15.95
N GLU A 96 -7.61 -19.76 -15.96
CA GLU A 96 -7.07 -19.03 -14.81
C GLU A 96 -7.43 -17.53 -14.86
N HIS A 97 -7.46 -16.88 -13.70
CA HIS A 97 -7.65 -15.43 -13.61
C HIS A 97 -6.49 -14.69 -14.29
N GLY A 98 -6.85 -13.85 -15.25
CA GLY A 98 -5.92 -13.11 -16.10
C GLY A 98 -5.61 -11.71 -15.56
N PRO A 99 -5.01 -10.84 -16.39
CA PRO A 99 -4.65 -9.49 -15.97
C PRO A 99 -5.85 -8.63 -15.55
N ASP A 100 -7.00 -8.82 -16.18
CA ASP A 100 -8.21 -8.03 -15.90
C ASP A 100 -8.89 -8.44 -14.58
N ASP A 101 -8.48 -9.57 -13.99
CA ASP A 101 -8.93 -10.03 -12.67
C ASP A 101 -8.02 -9.52 -11.53
N THR A 102 -7.01 -8.70 -11.83
CA THR A 102 -6.04 -8.23 -10.83
C THR A 102 -6.72 -7.45 -9.71
N VAL A 103 -6.46 -7.85 -8.47
CA VAL A 103 -6.93 -7.12 -7.29
C VAL A 103 -5.89 -6.08 -6.88
N GLU A 104 -6.28 -4.82 -6.86
CA GLU A 104 -5.40 -3.71 -6.51
C GLU A 104 -5.70 -3.17 -5.12
N ILE A 105 -4.64 -3.09 -4.33
CA ILE A 105 -4.71 -2.86 -2.89
C ILE A 105 -3.79 -1.70 -2.53
N MET A 106 -4.33 -0.79 -1.72
CA MET A 106 -3.56 0.20 -0.99
C MET A 106 -3.50 -0.23 0.48
N GLU A 107 -2.30 -0.62 0.93
CA GLU A 107 -2.07 -1.10 2.29
C GLU A 107 -1.71 0.04 3.23
N ILE A 108 -2.48 0.20 4.31
CA ILE A 108 -2.15 1.04 5.46
C ILE A 108 -1.72 0.12 6.60
N THR A 109 -0.46 0.24 7.03
CA THR A 109 0.03 -0.55 8.18
C THR A 109 -0.37 0.09 9.51
N MET A 110 -0.50 -0.71 10.57
CA MET A 110 -0.66 -0.21 11.94
C MET A 110 0.47 0.74 12.34
N ARG A 111 1.70 0.54 11.81
CA ARG A 111 2.81 1.48 12.00
C ARG A 111 2.52 2.86 11.41
N ASN A 112 1.84 2.94 10.27
CA ASN A 112 1.42 4.22 9.69
C ASN A 112 0.31 4.90 10.49
N LEU A 113 -0.60 4.11 11.08
CA LEU A 113 -1.71 4.62 11.90
C LEU A 113 -1.24 5.08 13.30
N LEU A 114 -0.25 4.41 13.87
CA LEU A 114 0.33 4.71 15.18
C LEU A 114 1.45 5.78 15.15
N ALA A 115 1.74 6.38 13.99
CA ALA A 115 2.82 7.37 13.85
C ALA A 115 2.66 8.58 14.79
N GLY A 116 1.42 8.92 15.19
CA GLY A 116 1.09 9.96 16.17
C GLY A 116 0.93 9.46 17.61
N GLY A 117 1.30 8.22 17.91
CA GLY A 117 1.19 7.59 19.23
C GLY A 117 -0.07 6.74 19.41
N MET A 118 -1.24 7.27 19.06
CA MET A 118 -2.51 6.55 19.08
C MET A 118 -3.22 6.60 17.72
N VAL A 119 -4.07 5.62 17.44
CA VAL A 119 -4.84 5.59 16.20
C VAL A 119 -5.94 6.65 16.24
N ASP A 120 -5.90 7.59 15.30
CA ASP A 120 -7.01 8.52 15.06
C ASP A 120 -8.03 7.85 14.13
N HIS A 121 -9.18 7.49 14.68
CA HIS A 121 -10.27 6.83 13.95
C HIS A 121 -10.83 7.68 12.81
N LYS A 122 -10.93 9.01 12.99
CA LYS A 122 -11.45 9.89 11.93
C LYS A 122 -10.46 9.97 10.79
N ASP A 123 -9.18 10.07 11.12
CA ASP A 123 -8.11 10.10 10.14
C ASP A 123 -8.00 8.78 9.37
N PHE A 124 -8.12 7.64 10.05
CA PHE A 124 -8.17 6.33 9.41
C PHE A 124 -9.34 6.23 8.42
N LEU A 125 -10.56 6.60 8.84
CA LEU A 125 -11.74 6.57 7.96
C LEU A 125 -11.57 7.48 6.75
N ALA A 126 -10.99 8.68 6.94
CA ALA A 126 -10.69 9.59 5.83
C ALA A 126 -9.77 8.95 4.79
N ARG A 127 -8.68 8.29 5.23
CA ARG A 127 -7.75 7.59 4.33
C ARG A 127 -8.45 6.45 3.59
N ALA A 128 -9.19 5.60 4.30
CA ALA A 128 -9.92 4.48 3.72
C ALA A 128 -10.97 4.96 2.69
N GLU A 129 -11.72 6.02 2.97
CA GLU A 129 -12.68 6.58 2.02
C GLU A 129 -12.01 7.21 0.80
N CYS A 130 -10.87 7.88 0.95
CA CYS A 130 -10.11 8.39 -0.20
C CYS A 130 -9.61 7.25 -1.10
N ILE A 131 -9.16 6.13 -0.52
CA ILE A 131 -8.76 4.93 -1.28
C ILE A 131 -9.96 4.31 -2.00
N SER A 132 -11.11 4.18 -1.31
CA SER A 132 -12.34 3.69 -1.93
C SER A 132 -12.82 4.58 -3.07
N ALA A 133 -12.70 5.91 -2.93
CA ALA A 133 -13.09 6.89 -3.96
C ALA A 133 -12.33 6.69 -5.28
N VAL A 134 -11.05 6.31 -5.21
CA VAL A 134 -10.22 6.01 -6.39
C VAL A 134 -10.32 4.55 -6.86
N GLY A 135 -11.33 3.82 -6.36
CA GLY A 135 -11.67 2.48 -6.84
C GLY A 135 -10.78 1.34 -6.35
N LYS A 136 -9.99 1.53 -5.29
CA LYS A 136 -9.04 0.51 -4.79
C LYS A 136 -9.51 -0.14 -3.50
N PHE A 137 -8.99 -1.34 -3.22
CA PHE A 137 -9.18 -1.96 -1.91
C PHE A 137 -8.24 -1.33 -0.88
N THR A 138 -8.71 -1.15 0.35
CA THR A 138 -7.83 -0.81 1.49
C THR A 138 -7.52 -2.08 2.29
N LEU A 139 -6.24 -2.41 2.44
CA LEU A 139 -5.79 -3.44 3.38
C LEU A 139 -5.21 -2.77 4.63
N ILE A 140 -5.81 -3.02 5.78
CA ILE A 140 -5.24 -2.63 7.08
C ILE A 140 -4.44 -3.83 7.56
N SER A 141 -3.18 -3.64 7.95
CA SER A 141 -2.36 -4.78 8.37
C SER A 141 -1.41 -4.47 9.52
N ASN A 142 -1.05 -5.51 10.27
CA ASN A 142 0.05 -5.48 11.23
C ASN A 142 1.37 -6.04 10.62
N TYR A 143 1.49 -6.06 9.29
CA TYR A 143 2.66 -6.61 8.59
C TYR A 143 3.76 -5.58 8.43
N ALA A 144 4.56 -5.36 9.47
CA ALA A 144 5.66 -4.39 9.43
C ALA A 144 6.69 -4.66 8.32
N ARG A 145 6.95 -5.92 7.97
CA ARG A 145 7.92 -6.33 6.94
C ARG A 145 7.23 -6.84 5.68
N TYR A 146 7.73 -6.48 4.50
CA TYR A 146 7.16 -6.90 3.22
C TYR A 146 7.11 -8.42 3.04
N PHE A 147 8.12 -9.17 3.51
CA PHE A 147 8.07 -10.64 3.43
C PHE A 147 6.91 -11.24 4.24
N ARG A 148 6.44 -10.58 5.31
CA ARG A 148 5.27 -11.03 6.08
C ARG A 148 3.97 -10.79 5.31
N LEU A 149 3.86 -9.63 4.65
CA LEU A 149 2.75 -9.35 3.74
C LEU A 149 2.70 -10.35 2.59
N ALA A 150 3.84 -10.63 1.95
CA ALA A 150 3.93 -11.61 0.88
C ALA A 150 3.49 -13.01 1.36
N GLN A 151 3.98 -13.45 2.52
CA GLN A 151 3.56 -14.71 3.14
C GLN A 151 2.06 -14.78 3.40
N TYR A 152 1.46 -13.67 3.83
CA TYR A 152 0.01 -13.58 4.02
C TYR A 152 -0.74 -13.74 2.69
N LEU A 153 -0.37 -12.99 1.65
CA LEU A 153 -1.06 -13.02 0.36
C LEU A 153 -0.94 -14.38 -0.33
N TRP A 154 0.21 -15.05 -0.23
CA TRP A 154 0.42 -16.39 -0.79
C TRP A 154 -0.45 -17.49 -0.14
N ARG A 155 -1.08 -17.22 1.01
CA ARG A 155 -2.08 -18.14 1.57
C ARG A 155 -3.32 -18.24 0.68
N TYR A 156 -3.61 -17.21 -0.13
CA TYR A 156 -4.85 -17.09 -0.89
C TYR A 156 -4.67 -17.25 -2.40
N THR A 157 -3.47 -16.99 -2.92
CA THR A 157 -3.20 -17.08 -4.36
C THR A 157 -1.81 -17.63 -4.66
N LYS A 158 -1.72 -18.35 -5.78
CA LYS A 158 -0.46 -18.74 -6.43
C LYS A 158 -0.20 -17.94 -7.71
N ARG A 159 -1.12 -17.03 -8.08
CA ARG A 159 -0.94 -16.12 -9.21
C ARG A 159 0.11 -15.05 -8.87
N PRO A 160 0.65 -14.34 -9.88
CA PRO A 160 1.66 -13.33 -9.63
C PRO A 160 1.24 -12.28 -8.60
N ILE A 161 2.20 -11.78 -7.83
CA ILE A 161 2.02 -10.66 -6.90
C ILE A 161 2.98 -9.52 -7.25
N GLY A 162 2.45 -8.31 -7.43
CA GLY A 162 3.24 -7.10 -7.62
C GLY A 162 3.24 -6.25 -6.35
N LEU A 163 4.42 -5.97 -5.77
CA LEU A 163 4.55 -4.97 -4.72
C LEU A 163 5.02 -3.65 -5.33
N VAL A 164 4.20 -2.62 -5.21
CA VAL A 164 4.40 -1.30 -5.81
C VAL A 164 4.98 -0.36 -4.77
N MET A 165 6.08 0.31 -5.11
CA MET A 165 6.76 1.21 -4.16
C MET A 165 7.70 2.20 -4.85
N GLY A 166 8.07 3.25 -4.12
CA GLY A 166 9.18 4.11 -4.52
C GLY A 166 10.54 3.60 -4.05
N VAL A 167 11.61 4.17 -4.62
CA VAL A 167 13.00 3.95 -4.22
C VAL A 167 13.25 4.01 -2.69
N PRO A 168 12.68 4.96 -1.91
CA PRO A 168 12.88 4.99 -0.46
C PRO A 168 12.45 3.69 0.25
N SER A 169 11.32 3.10 -0.15
CA SER A 169 10.81 1.85 0.44
C SER A 169 11.67 0.64 0.05
N LEU A 170 12.19 0.62 -1.18
CA LEU A 170 13.17 -0.40 -1.60
C LEU A 170 14.42 -0.33 -0.70
N ASN A 171 14.91 0.88 -0.44
CA ASN A 171 16.05 1.09 0.46
C ASN A 171 15.77 0.61 1.88
N GLU A 172 14.52 0.67 2.36
CA GLU A 172 14.15 0.02 3.63
C GLU A 172 14.20 -1.51 3.55
N ILE A 173 13.73 -2.11 2.44
CA ILE A 173 13.80 -3.57 2.25
C ILE A 173 15.24 -4.07 2.28
N LEU A 174 16.17 -3.31 1.69
CA LEU A 174 17.59 -3.65 1.61
C LEU A 174 18.39 -3.25 2.86
N ASN A 175 17.75 -2.71 3.89
CA ASN A 175 18.45 -2.28 5.10
C ASN A 175 18.58 -3.42 6.11
N GLU A 176 19.81 -3.92 6.28
CA GLU A 176 20.15 -5.07 7.15
C GLU A 176 19.69 -4.90 8.60
N LYS A 177 19.68 -3.67 9.15
CA LYS A 177 19.30 -3.36 10.54
C LYS A 177 17.89 -3.83 10.93
N TYR A 178 17.06 -4.11 9.93
CA TYR A 178 15.69 -4.54 10.13
C TYR A 178 15.53 -6.06 10.30
N TYR A 179 16.63 -6.82 10.16
CA TYR A 179 16.64 -8.27 10.12
C TYR A 179 17.57 -8.93 11.13
N ASP A 180 18.09 -8.19 12.11
CA ASP A 180 18.97 -8.72 13.17
C ASP A 180 18.34 -9.87 13.98
N VAL A 181 17.01 -9.93 14.00
CA VAL A 181 16.23 -10.97 14.70
C VAL A 181 16.00 -12.23 13.86
N LEU A 182 16.38 -12.24 12.58
CA LEU A 182 16.32 -13.39 11.70
C LEU A 182 17.67 -14.11 11.70
N GLU A 183 17.67 -15.43 11.89
CA GLU A 183 18.91 -16.23 11.92
C GLU A 183 19.73 -16.08 10.63
N GLY A 184 19.07 -16.01 9.47
CA GLY A 184 19.70 -15.77 8.17
C GLY A 184 19.69 -14.30 7.73
N GLY A 185 19.32 -13.37 8.62
CA GLY A 185 19.34 -11.93 8.37
C GLY A 185 18.61 -11.50 7.10
N ILE A 186 19.23 -10.61 6.32
CA ILE A 186 18.67 -10.08 5.08
C ILE A 186 18.46 -11.15 4.00
N LEU A 187 19.34 -12.15 3.91
CA LEU A 187 19.23 -13.21 2.91
C LEU A 187 17.99 -14.06 3.16
N GLU A 188 17.69 -14.35 4.42
CA GLU A 188 16.45 -15.03 4.81
C GLU A 188 15.21 -14.18 4.46
N SER A 189 15.25 -12.87 4.73
CA SER A 189 14.14 -11.96 4.38
C SER A 189 13.87 -11.93 2.87
N ILE A 190 14.91 -11.75 2.06
CA ILE A 190 14.82 -11.69 0.60
C ILE A 190 14.37 -13.04 0.02
N GLY A 191 14.96 -14.15 0.48
CA GLY A 191 14.53 -15.49 0.08
C GLY A 191 13.08 -15.79 0.45
N ARG A 192 12.61 -15.29 1.60
CA ARG A 192 11.19 -15.35 1.98
C ARG A 192 10.30 -14.46 1.13
N LEU A 193 10.78 -13.31 0.67
CA LEU A 193 10.01 -12.33 -0.13
C LEU A 193 9.83 -12.76 -1.59
N PHE A 194 10.84 -13.37 -2.18
CA PHE A 194 10.83 -13.82 -3.58
C PHE A 194 10.67 -15.35 -3.72
N LYS A 195 10.13 -16.00 -2.68
CA LYS A 195 9.93 -17.46 -2.65
C LYS A 195 9.02 -17.96 -3.77
N ASN A 196 7.96 -17.20 -4.06
CA ASN A 196 7.00 -17.50 -5.12
C ASN A 196 7.04 -16.36 -6.15
N ASP A 197 6.17 -16.42 -7.15
CA ASP A 197 6.04 -15.39 -8.19
C ASP A 197 5.59 -14.04 -7.60
N LEU A 198 6.58 -13.24 -7.19
CA LEU A 198 6.44 -11.91 -6.66
C LEU A 198 7.51 -11.01 -7.25
N LYS A 199 7.11 -9.81 -7.68
CA LYS A 199 8.02 -8.78 -8.19
C LYS A 199 7.83 -7.46 -7.44
N LEU A 200 8.92 -6.72 -7.26
CA LEU A 200 8.88 -5.33 -6.79
C LEU A 200 8.84 -4.42 -8.02
N TYR A 201 7.83 -3.57 -8.11
CA TYR A 201 7.72 -2.51 -9.11
C TYR A 201 8.15 -1.19 -8.47
N VAL A 202 9.33 -0.73 -8.86
CA VAL A 202 10.02 0.38 -8.18
C VAL A 202 9.94 1.63 -9.02
N TYR A 203 9.15 2.57 -8.53
CA TYR A 203 8.91 3.87 -9.13
C TYR A 203 10.03 4.86 -8.76
N PRO A 204 10.46 5.73 -9.69
CA PRO A 204 11.53 6.68 -9.43
C PRO A 204 11.15 7.67 -8.33
N TYR A 205 12.17 8.15 -7.64
CA TYR A 205 12.00 9.14 -6.59
C TYR A 205 12.68 10.43 -6.99
N ASP A 206 11.91 11.49 -7.16
CA ASP A 206 12.45 12.84 -7.27
C ASP A 206 12.99 13.25 -5.90
N ASP A 207 14.32 13.21 -5.74
CA ASP A 207 14.99 13.44 -4.46
C ASP A 207 15.23 14.93 -4.26
N PRO A 208 14.48 15.61 -3.36
CA PRO A 208 14.61 17.05 -3.20
C PRO A 208 15.96 17.46 -2.60
N GLN A 209 16.67 16.53 -1.94
CA GLN A 209 17.98 16.80 -1.34
C GLN A 209 19.09 16.74 -2.38
N LEU A 210 18.96 15.86 -3.37
CA LEU A 210 19.93 15.70 -4.45
C LEU A 210 19.60 16.54 -5.68
N GLY A 211 18.38 17.06 -5.78
CA GLY A 211 17.90 17.82 -6.93
C GLY A 211 17.87 16.99 -8.22
N ARG A 212 17.72 15.66 -8.10
CA ARG A 212 17.67 14.75 -9.24
C ARG A 212 16.75 13.56 -8.98
N VAL A 213 16.18 13.03 -10.05
CA VAL A 213 15.40 11.80 -10.05
C VAL A 213 16.32 10.60 -9.85
N ARG A 214 15.99 9.75 -8.89
CA ARG A 214 16.65 8.49 -8.62
C ARG A 214 15.84 7.34 -9.20
N ARG A 215 16.49 6.54 -10.04
CA ARG A 215 15.93 5.30 -10.60
C ARG A 215 16.56 4.10 -9.94
N VAL A 216 15.82 2.98 -9.91
CA VAL A 216 16.29 1.73 -9.28
C VAL A 216 17.65 1.25 -9.82
N LYS A 217 17.91 1.44 -11.12
CA LYS A 217 19.18 1.04 -11.76
C LYS A 217 20.38 1.90 -11.33
N GLU A 218 20.12 3.08 -10.78
CA GLU A 218 21.13 4.03 -10.30
C GLU A 218 21.34 3.94 -8.78
N GLU A 219 20.59 3.05 -8.11
CA GLU A 219 20.64 2.92 -6.67
C GLU A 219 21.96 2.29 -6.23
N THR A 220 22.61 2.95 -5.27
CA THR A 220 23.82 2.43 -4.63
C THR A 220 23.43 1.76 -3.32
N VAL A 221 23.65 0.45 -3.25
CA VAL A 221 23.43 -0.35 -2.04
C VAL A 221 24.74 -0.56 -1.29
N SER A 222 24.66 -1.07 -0.05
CA SER A 222 25.85 -1.50 0.71
C SER A 222 26.73 -2.42 -0.15
N PRO A 223 28.07 -2.29 -0.13
CA PRO A 223 28.97 -3.14 -0.91
C PRO A 223 28.73 -4.65 -0.71
N LYS A 224 28.30 -5.06 0.49
CA LYS A 224 27.97 -6.46 0.82
C LYS A 224 26.74 -6.98 0.08
N LEU A 225 25.83 -6.10 -0.33
CA LEU A 225 24.57 -6.42 -0.99
C LEU A 225 24.61 -6.19 -2.51
N GLN A 226 25.71 -5.65 -3.05
CA GLN A 226 25.78 -5.26 -4.45
C GLN A 226 25.47 -6.43 -5.41
N HIS A 227 26.06 -7.60 -5.16
CA HIS A 227 25.82 -8.80 -5.98
C HIS A 227 24.40 -9.36 -5.79
N LEU A 228 23.86 -9.29 -4.58
CA LEU A 228 22.46 -9.69 -4.34
C LEU A 228 21.50 -8.76 -5.08
N PHE A 229 21.73 -7.46 -5.03
CA PHE A 229 20.90 -6.48 -5.71
C PHE A 229 20.96 -6.63 -7.23
N ALA A 230 22.16 -6.80 -7.79
CA ALA A 230 22.34 -7.10 -9.22
C ALA A 230 21.60 -8.39 -9.62
N PHE A 231 21.74 -9.45 -8.82
CA PHE A 231 21.01 -10.70 -9.05
C PHE A 231 19.48 -10.50 -9.07
N LEU A 232 18.93 -9.71 -8.14
CA LEU A 232 17.49 -9.43 -8.09
C LEU A 232 17.00 -8.60 -9.29
N LEU A 233 17.84 -7.69 -9.80
CA LEU A 233 17.53 -6.93 -11.02
C LEU A 233 17.59 -7.83 -12.26
N ASP A 234 18.65 -8.61 -12.41
CA ASP A 234 18.89 -9.46 -13.59
C ASP A 234 17.84 -10.59 -13.71
N ASN A 235 17.20 -10.98 -12.60
CA ASN A 235 16.14 -11.99 -12.57
C ASN A 235 14.73 -11.38 -12.52
N ASP A 236 14.57 -10.09 -12.82
CA ASP A 236 13.29 -9.36 -12.82
C ASP A 236 12.52 -9.45 -11.47
N CYS A 237 13.20 -9.76 -10.37
CA CYS A 237 12.60 -9.70 -9.03
C CYS A 237 12.36 -8.25 -8.62
N ILE A 238 13.21 -7.34 -9.08
CA ILE A 238 13.07 -5.90 -8.94
C ILE A 238 13.00 -5.29 -10.34
N VAL A 239 11.88 -4.66 -10.65
CA VAL A 239 11.61 -4.05 -11.95
C VAL A 239 11.45 -2.54 -11.74
N GLY A 240 12.29 -1.75 -12.39
CA GLY A 240 12.10 -0.30 -12.45
C GLY A 240 10.94 0.03 -13.38
N ILE A 241 10.02 0.87 -12.93
CA ILE A 241 8.91 1.41 -13.74
C ILE A 241 9.13 2.90 -13.96
N GLU A 242 8.69 3.43 -15.10
CA GLU A 242 8.75 4.86 -15.37
C GLU A 242 7.38 5.52 -15.12
N PRO A 243 7.34 6.81 -14.75
CA PRO A 243 6.11 7.58 -14.60
C PRO A 243 5.31 7.59 -15.90
N GLN A 244 3.99 7.54 -15.80
CA GLN A 244 3.16 7.94 -16.94
C GLN A 244 3.14 9.46 -17.05
N ARG A 245 3.28 10.16 -15.91
CA ARG A 245 3.38 11.61 -15.84
C ARG A 245 4.45 12.05 -14.85
N ASP A 246 5.55 12.56 -15.40
CA ASP A 246 6.69 13.04 -14.61
C ASP A 246 6.33 14.13 -13.60
N GLU A 247 5.36 14.98 -13.96
CA GLU A 247 4.85 16.06 -13.10
C GLU A 247 4.22 15.55 -11.79
N TYR A 248 3.83 14.27 -11.69
CA TYR A 248 3.24 13.73 -10.47
C TYR A 248 4.26 13.26 -9.42
N MET A 249 5.53 13.08 -9.80
CA MET A 249 6.56 12.52 -8.92
C MET A 249 6.76 13.30 -7.61
N HIS A 250 6.61 14.62 -7.63
CA HIS A 250 6.84 15.50 -6.48
C HIS A 250 5.61 15.65 -5.57
N ILE A 251 4.48 15.03 -5.92
CA ILE A 251 3.18 15.23 -5.27
C ILE A 251 3.02 14.30 -4.06
N LEU A 252 3.76 14.58 -3.00
CA LEU A 252 3.83 13.73 -1.80
C LEU A 252 2.70 14.05 -0.81
N SER A 253 2.06 13.02 -0.24
CA SER A 253 0.93 13.19 0.71
C SER A 253 1.24 14.15 1.87
N ARG A 254 2.48 14.18 2.37
CA ARG A 254 2.89 15.10 3.45
C ARG A 254 2.82 16.57 3.04
N VAL A 255 3.12 16.89 1.78
CA VAL A 255 3.05 18.25 1.23
C VAL A 255 1.60 18.64 1.04
N VAL A 256 0.80 17.75 0.44
CA VAL A 256 -0.65 17.96 0.24
C VAL A 256 -1.36 18.19 1.58
N LEU A 257 -1.09 17.35 2.58
CA LEU A 257 -1.63 17.49 3.93
C LEU A 257 -1.29 18.85 4.55
N GLN A 258 -0.06 19.32 4.39
CA GLN A 258 0.37 20.61 4.90
C GLN A 258 -0.39 21.74 4.21
N ARG A 259 -0.48 21.71 2.87
CA ARG A 259 -1.26 22.69 2.08
C ARG A 259 -2.75 22.71 2.44
N ILE A 260 -3.37 21.54 2.69
CA ILE A 260 -4.76 21.45 3.18
C ILE A 260 -4.92 22.23 4.50
N ARG A 261 -3.99 22.05 5.44
CA ARG A 261 -4.01 22.71 6.75
C ARG A 261 -3.72 24.21 6.67
N ASP A 262 -2.85 24.58 5.75
CA ASP A 262 -2.48 25.97 5.46
C ASP A 262 -3.52 26.68 4.58
N ARG A 263 -4.58 25.97 4.17
CA ARG A 263 -5.69 26.47 3.33
C ARG A 263 -5.24 26.96 1.95
N ASP A 264 -4.18 26.35 1.45
CA ASP A 264 -3.62 26.64 0.15
C ASP A 264 -4.34 25.84 -0.95
N PRO A 265 -5.15 26.47 -1.83
CA PRO A 265 -6.00 25.77 -2.79
C PRO A 265 -5.21 24.95 -3.83
N GLU A 266 -3.89 25.14 -3.96
CA GLU A 266 -3.06 24.32 -4.86
C GLU A 266 -3.14 22.82 -4.53
N TRP A 267 -3.51 22.43 -3.30
CA TRP A 267 -3.66 21.01 -2.94
C TRP A 267 -4.74 20.30 -3.78
N GLU A 268 -5.76 21.02 -4.29
CA GLU A 268 -6.85 20.41 -5.04
C GLU A 268 -6.39 19.80 -6.38
N THR A 269 -5.36 20.38 -7.01
CA THR A 269 -4.78 19.86 -8.27
C THR A 269 -3.79 18.71 -8.02
N MET A 270 -3.39 18.50 -6.77
CA MET A 270 -2.43 17.49 -6.34
C MET A 270 -3.07 16.11 -6.06
N VAL A 271 -4.39 16.02 -6.12
CA VAL A 271 -5.14 14.79 -5.85
C VAL A 271 -6.17 14.55 -6.96
N PRO A 272 -6.65 13.31 -7.12
CA PRO A 272 -7.80 13.04 -7.98
C PRO A 272 -9.03 13.89 -7.59
N PRO A 273 -9.84 14.36 -8.56
CA PRO A 273 -10.98 15.23 -8.28
C PRO A 273 -11.97 14.64 -7.25
N GLU A 274 -12.23 13.34 -7.32
CA GLU A 274 -13.07 12.60 -6.38
C GLU A 274 -12.53 12.63 -4.94
N VAL A 275 -11.19 12.65 -4.79
CA VAL A 275 -10.53 12.80 -3.50
C VAL A 275 -10.66 14.24 -3.00
N ALA A 276 -10.45 15.23 -3.87
CA ALA A 276 -10.64 16.64 -3.50
C ALA A 276 -12.06 16.94 -3.03
N ASP A 277 -13.06 16.48 -3.78
CA ASP A 277 -14.47 16.66 -3.44
C ASP A 277 -14.84 15.97 -2.13
N LEU A 278 -14.32 14.76 -1.90
CA LEU A 278 -14.53 14.05 -0.65
C LEU A 278 -13.93 14.79 0.55
N ILE A 279 -12.69 15.28 0.41
CA ILE A 279 -12.00 16.03 1.47
C ILE A 279 -12.78 17.29 1.84
N LYS A 280 -13.22 18.05 0.83
CA LYS A 280 -14.03 19.27 1.02
C LYS A 280 -15.36 18.96 1.69
N LYS A 281 -16.10 17.96 1.18
CA LYS A 281 -17.43 17.58 1.67
C LYS A 281 -17.42 17.05 3.10
N ARG A 282 -16.37 16.32 3.50
CA ARG A 282 -16.29 15.66 4.80
C ARG A 282 -15.40 16.38 5.81
N HIS A 283 -14.79 17.51 5.42
CA HIS A 283 -13.82 18.24 6.24
C HIS A 283 -12.65 17.36 6.71
N TYR A 284 -12.18 16.47 5.83
CA TYR A 284 -11.10 15.55 6.16
C TYR A 284 -9.74 16.25 6.22
N PHE A 285 -8.80 15.62 6.92
CA PHE A 285 -7.40 16.07 7.07
C PHE A 285 -7.21 17.48 7.64
N GLY A 286 -8.24 18.05 8.27
CA GLY A 286 -8.23 19.40 8.83
C GLY A 286 -8.70 20.48 7.85
N TYR A 287 -9.31 20.11 6.73
CA TYR A 287 -9.90 21.07 5.80
C TYR A 287 -10.99 21.92 6.46
N ASN A 288 -10.82 23.24 6.43
CA ASN A 288 -11.77 24.21 6.92
C ASN A 288 -12.07 25.25 5.82
N PRO A 289 -13.33 25.40 5.37
CA PRO A 289 -13.68 26.36 4.32
C PRO A 289 -13.74 27.82 4.80
N GLU A 290 -13.77 28.09 6.12
CA GLU A 290 -13.81 29.46 6.62
C GLU A 290 -12.43 30.14 6.48
N PRO A 291 -12.36 31.42 6.09
CA PRO A 291 -11.10 32.18 6.06
C PRO A 291 -10.51 32.33 7.47
N VAL A 292 -9.18 32.50 7.58
CA VAL A 292 -8.54 32.77 8.87
C VAL A 292 -9.01 34.17 9.28
N THR A 293 -9.82 34.27 10.34
CA THR A 293 -10.05 35.54 11.02
C THR A 293 -8.75 35.88 11.75
N HIS A 294 -8.01 36.85 11.19
CA HIS A 294 -6.86 37.48 11.85
C HIS A 294 -7.33 38.50 12.89
#